data_AF-A0A1H8KJE2-F1
#
_entry.id   AF-A0A1H8KJE2-F1
#
_cell.length_a   1.000
_cell.length_b   1.000
_cell.length_c   1.000
_cell.angle_alpha   90.00
_cell.angle_beta   90.00
_cell.angle_gamma   90.00
#
_symmetry.space_group_name_H-M   'P 1'
#
loop_
_entity.id
_entity.type
_entity.pdbx_description
1 polymer ?
#
loop_
_entity_poly.entity_id
_entity_poly.type
_entity_poly.pdbx_seq_one_letter_code
_entity_poly.pdbx_strand_id
1 'polypeptide(L)'
;MKLPPREFYTLHEVAARWGCALADISGWSTAGQLEIITGIPPTFCDTTRVAGTVIICPMDIVPMFRRCGTGPKNALLRRLRTEEATDWLFVTDPPEGVDVSIADLFLRSKQVMKFEDKHDLLRRVSGGTGSASPYDWDGMTKAFLVRIHVRGIPATKAEMIGDIQDWFVAHSNGDDIPSERSIRRHVDELWKMLSELQQDENV
;
A
#
# COMPACT_ATOMS: atom_id res chain seq x y z
N MET A 1 -19.32 -7.79 16.44
CA MET A 1 -19.93 -7.08 15.29
C MET A 1 -18.80 -6.64 14.37
N LYS A 2 -18.82 -6.99 13.07
CA LYS A 2 -17.80 -6.52 12.11
C LYS A 2 -18.21 -5.15 11.60
N LEU A 3 -17.36 -4.15 11.79
CA LEU A 3 -17.57 -2.82 11.22
C LEU A 3 -17.22 -2.82 9.72
N PRO A 4 -17.83 -1.94 8.91
CA PRO A 4 -17.39 -1.70 7.54
C PRO A 4 -15.90 -1.30 7.46
N PRO A 5 -15.25 -1.52 6.30
CA PRO A 5 -13.89 -1.04 6.09
C PRO A 5 -13.81 0.49 6.19
N ARG A 6 -12.63 0.99 6.53
CA ARG A 6 -12.34 2.42 6.61
C ARG A 6 -12.44 3.07 5.22
N GLU A 7 -13.14 4.20 5.12
CA GLU A 7 -13.34 4.91 3.84
C GLU A 7 -12.25 5.97 3.55
N PHE A 8 -11.69 6.58 4.59
CA PHE A 8 -10.74 7.69 4.48
C PHE A 8 -9.51 7.48 5.37
N TYR A 9 -8.37 7.95 4.91
CA TYR A 9 -7.15 8.10 5.72
C TYR A 9 -6.74 9.55 5.73
N THR A 10 -6.39 10.09 6.89
CA THR A 10 -5.73 11.40 6.96
C THR A 10 -4.35 11.34 6.29
N LEU A 11 -3.85 12.48 5.81
CA LEU A 11 -2.50 12.51 5.23
C LEU A 11 -1.41 12.07 6.24
N HIS A 12 -1.60 12.35 7.52
CA HIS A 12 -0.68 11.92 8.59
C HIS A 12 -0.65 10.40 8.74
N GLU A 13 -1.81 9.74 8.73
CA GLU A 13 -1.89 8.28 8.77
C GLU A 13 -1.19 7.64 7.57
N VAL A 14 -1.40 8.21 6.38
CA VAL A 14 -0.76 7.72 5.14
C VAL A 14 0.75 7.92 5.18
N ALA A 15 1.21 9.11 5.61
CA ALA A 15 2.64 9.41 5.73
C ALA A 15 3.35 8.45 6.70
N ALA A 16 2.75 8.21 7.88
CA ALA A 16 3.25 7.25 8.84
C ALA A 16 3.25 5.81 8.28
N ARG A 17 2.19 5.44 7.56
CA ARG A 17 2.02 4.11 6.96
C ARG A 17 3.04 3.82 5.85
N TRP A 18 3.38 4.82 5.03
CA TRP A 18 4.32 4.69 3.92
C TRP A 18 5.75 5.11 4.27
N GLY A 19 6.00 5.60 5.50
CA GLY A 19 7.32 6.07 5.91
C GLY A 19 7.82 7.27 5.11
N CYS A 20 6.92 8.17 4.69
CA CYS A 20 7.25 9.34 3.86
C CYS A 20 6.83 10.66 4.54
N ALA A 21 7.26 11.79 3.98
CA ALA A 21 6.83 13.11 4.44
C ALA A 21 5.50 13.53 3.77
N LEU A 22 4.73 14.40 4.43
CA LEU A 22 3.54 15.01 3.82
C LEU A 22 3.87 15.75 2.50
N ALA A 23 5.09 16.29 2.41
CA ALA A 23 5.63 16.89 1.19
C ALA A 23 5.64 15.93 0.00
N ASP A 24 5.94 14.65 0.24
CA ASP A 24 6.01 13.63 -0.80
C ASP A 24 4.60 13.30 -1.32
N ILE A 25 3.63 13.16 -0.41
CA ILE A 25 2.21 12.95 -0.75
C ILE A 25 1.65 14.14 -1.56
N SER A 26 1.95 15.37 -1.14
CA SER A 26 1.61 16.58 -1.89
C SER A 26 2.20 16.57 -3.30
N GLY A 27 3.46 16.13 -3.43
CA GLY A 27 4.16 15.98 -4.71
C GLY A 27 3.48 14.97 -5.63
N TRP A 28 3.18 13.76 -5.14
CA TRP A 28 2.46 12.74 -5.92
C TRP A 28 1.06 13.17 -6.32
N SER A 29 0.38 13.92 -5.45
CA SER A 29 -0.92 14.47 -5.79
C SER A 29 -0.85 15.52 -6.89
N THR A 30 0.14 16.41 -6.82
CA THR A 30 0.41 17.40 -7.89
C THR A 30 0.77 16.73 -9.22
N ALA A 31 1.45 15.58 -9.18
CA ALA A 31 1.75 14.75 -10.34
C ALA A 31 0.56 13.92 -10.85
N GLY A 32 -0.63 14.08 -10.27
CA GLY A 32 -1.86 13.38 -10.69
C GLY A 32 -1.92 11.91 -10.28
N GLN A 33 -1.07 11.46 -9.36
CA GLN A 33 -1.07 10.08 -8.88
C GLN A 33 -2.07 9.85 -7.74
N LEU A 34 -2.39 10.92 -7.01
CA LEU A 34 -3.29 10.92 -5.86
C LEU A 34 -4.17 12.17 -5.89
N GLU A 35 -5.42 12.03 -5.50
CA GLU A 35 -6.31 13.15 -5.19
C GLU A 35 -6.36 13.33 -3.67
N ILE A 36 -5.98 14.52 -3.21
CA ILE A 36 -6.19 14.94 -1.83
C ILE A 36 -7.57 15.58 -1.73
N ILE A 37 -8.36 15.11 -0.77
CA ILE A 37 -9.72 15.59 -0.54
C ILE A 37 -9.88 16.20 0.85
N THR A 38 -10.89 17.04 0.99
CA THR A 38 -11.34 17.60 2.27
C THR A 38 -12.85 17.82 2.25
N GLY A 39 -13.44 18.11 3.41
CA GLY A 39 -14.85 18.49 3.53
C GLY A 39 -14.98 20.00 3.67
N ILE A 40 -15.90 20.61 2.93
CA ILE A 40 -16.21 22.06 3.05
C ILE A 40 -17.67 22.31 3.44
N PRO A 41 -17.96 23.41 4.15
CA PRO A 41 -19.32 23.91 4.28
C PRO A 41 -19.87 24.34 2.91
N PRO A 42 -21.16 24.68 2.80
CA PRO A 42 -21.69 25.27 1.58
C PRO A 42 -20.97 26.57 1.21
N THR A 43 -20.40 26.59 0.02
CA THR A 43 -19.54 27.65 -0.52
C THR A 43 -20.00 27.97 -1.94
N PHE A 44 -19.94 29.23 -2.35
CA PHE A 44 -20.24 29.59 -3.73
C PHE A 44 -18.98 29.70 -4.57
N CYS A 45 -19.07 29.15 -5.78
CA CYS A 45 -18.15 29.36 -6.88
C CYS A 45 -18.96 30.01 -8.01
N ASP A 46 -18.89 31.33 -8.10
CA ASP A 46 -19.80 32.16 -8.87
C ASP A 46 -21.27 31.90 -8.49
N THR A 47 -22.07 31.34 -9.40
CA THR A 47 -23.47 30.97 -9.17
C THR A 47 -23.65 29.53 -8.69
N THR A 48 -22.58 28.74 -8.68
CA THR A 48 -22.62 27.32 -8.32
C THR A 48 -22.38 27.15 -6.83
N ARG A 49 -23.31 26.49 -6.16
CA ARG A 49 -23.16 26.13 -4.75
C ARG A 49 -22.47 24.77 -4.63
N VAL A 50 -21.33 24.72 -3.95
CA VAL A 50 -20.55 23.50 -3.71
C VAL A 50 -20.49 23.22 -2.21
N ALA A 51 -20.60 21.97 -1.79
CA ALA A 51 -20.53 21.56 -0.38
C ALA A 51 -20.05 20.10 -0.27
N GLY A 52 -19.60 19.70 0.92
CA GLY A 52 -19.21 18.32 1.18
C GLY A 52 -17.79 18.02 0.70
N THR A 53 -17.57 16.82 0.16
CA THR A 53 -16.23 16.38 -0.23
C THR A 53 -15.78 17.04 -1.53
N VAL A 54 -14.61 17.69 -1.48
CA VAL A 54 -13.97 18.34 -2.62
C VAL A 54 -12.52 17.90 -2.73
N ILE A 55 -12.01 17.91 -3.95
CA ILE A 55 -10.61 17.68 -4.29
C ILE A 55 -9.89 19.03 -4.28
N ILE A 56 -8.69 19.06 -3.70
CA ILE A 56 -7.90 20.27 -3.54
C ILE A 56 -6.63 20.22 -4.39
N CYS A 57 -6.09 21.39 -4.73
CA CYS A 57 -4.77 21.47 -5.35
C CYS A 57 -3.72 21.73 -4.26
N PRO A 58 -2.80 20.78 -3.98
CA PRO A 58 -1.78 20.99 -2.95
C PRO A 58 -0.87 22.18 -3.25
N MET A 59 -0.72 22.52 -4.54
CA MET A 59 0.08 23.66 -5.00
C MET A 59 -0.49 25.03 -4.57
N ASP A 60 -1.76 25.11 -4.18
CA ASP A 60 -2.33 26.35 -3.66
C ASP A 60 -2.00 26.56 -2.18
N ILE A 61 -1.60 25.50 -1.48
CA ILE A 61 -1.35 25.47 -0.04
C ILE A 61 0.02 24.85 0.30
N VAL A 62 0.97 24.93 -0.63
CA VAL A 62 2.35 24.39 -0.51
C VAL A 62 3.01 24.67 0.85
N PRO A 63 2.88 25.87 1.46
CA PRO A 63 3.48 26.12 2.77
C PRO A 63 3.09 25.11 3.85
N MET A 64 1.89 24.52 3.81
CA MET A 64 1.46 23.48 4.76
C MET A 64 2.30 22.20 4.65
N PHE A 65 2.85 21.92 3.47
CA PHE A 65 3.58 20.69 3.16
C PHE A 65 5.11 20.85 3.26
N ARG A 66 5.61 21.86 3.97
CA ARG A 66 7.06 22.03 4.19
C ARG A 66 7.67 20.79 4.82
N ARG A 67 8.73 20.26 4.19
CA ARG A 67 9.40 19.02 4.60
C ARG A 67 9.99 19.08 6.02
N CYS A 68 10.38 20.27 6.49
CA CYS A 68 10.88 20.49 7.85
C CYS A 68 9.77 20.59 8.92
N GLY A 69 8.49 20.46 8.55
CA GLY A 69 7.36 20.47 9.49
C GLY A 69 6.99 21.85 10.05
N THR A 70 7.63 22.93 9.59
CA THR A 70 7.37 24.31 10.05
C THR A 70 6.28 25.03 9.25
N GLY A 71 5.47 24.27 8.50
CA GLY A 71 4.33 24.80 7.76
C GLY A 71 3.21 25.26 8.69
N PRO A 72 2.35 26.21 8.25
CA PRO A 72 1.10 26.47 8.95
C PRO A 72 0.22 25.21 8.96
N LYS A 73 -0.63 25.09 9.99
CA LYS A 73 -1.58 23.97 10.10
C LYS A 73 -2.86 24.19 9.29
N ASN A 74 -3.16 25.44 8.96
CA ASN A 74 -4.35 25.83 8.20
C ASN A 74 -3.94 26.62 6.95
N ALA A 75 -4.82 26.62 5.94
CA ALA A 75 -4.73 27.50 4.78
C ALA A 75 -6.10 27.76 4.17
N LEU A 76 -6.19 28.82 3.36
CA LEU A 76 -7.39 29.20 2.65
C LEU A 76 -7.39 28.60 1.24
N LEU A 77 -8.37 27.75 0.95
CA LEU A 77 -8.62 27.23 -0.39
C LEU A 77 -9.39 28.24 -1.23
N ARG A 78 -8.79 28.66 -2.34
CA ARG A 78 -9.40 29.60 -3.30
C ARG A 78 -9.94 28.94 -4.56
N ARG A 79 -9.55 27.69 -4.79
CA ARG A 79 -10.16 26.85 -5.81
C ARG A 79 -10.24 25.43 -5.31
N LEU A 80 -11.19 24.70 -5.88
CA LEU A 80 -11.50 23.33 -5.55
C LEU A 80 -12.11 22.66 -6.76
N ARG A 81 -12.23 21.34 -6.70
CA ARG A 81 -12.90 20.56 -7.73
C ARG A 81 -13.85 19.58 -7.06
N THR A 82 -15.07 19.43 -7.57
CA THR A 82 -15.95 18.34 -7.15
C THR A 82 -15.51 17.04 -7.82
N GLU A 83 -15.96 15.89 -7.33
CA GLU A 83 -15.59 14.61 -7.98
C GLU A 83 -16.17 14.47 -9.40
N GLU A 84 -17.28 15.18 -9.66
CA GLU A 84 -17.98 15.19 -10.93
C GLU A 84 -17.39 16.19 -11.93
N ALA A 85 -16.76 17.27 -11.43
CA ALA A 85 -16.19 18.31 -12.25
C ALA A 85 -14.78 17.92 -12.74
N THR A 86 -14.50 18.25 -14.00
CA THR A 86 -13.14 18.17 -14.55
C THR A 86 -12.38 19.47 -14.31
N ASP A 87 -13.07 20.60 -14.34
CA ASP A 87 -12.48 21.92 -14.17
C ASP A 87 -12.42 22.37 -12.71
N TRP A 88 -11.42 23.20 -12.41
CA TRP A 88 -11.30 23.85 -11.11
C TRP A 88 -12.34 24.98 -11.00
N LEU A 89 -13.10 24.95 -9.91
CA LEU A 89 -14.04 25.99 -9.52
C LEU A 89 -13.33 26.96 -8.58
N PHE A 90 -13.52 28.26 -8.79
CA PHE A 90 -12.94 29.31 -7.94
C PHE A 90 -13.95 29.75 -6.89
N VAL A 91 -13.51 29.80 -5.64
CA VAL A 91 -14.34 30.22 -4.52
C VAL A 91 -14.56 31.74 -4.61
N THR A 92 -15.83 32.14 -4.61
CA THR A 92 -16.24 33.56 -4.62
C THR A 92 -16.87 34.01 -3.30
N ASP A 93 -17.43 33.06 -2.53
CA ASP A 93 -17.97 33.32 -1.19
C ASP A 93 -17.66 32.13 -0.26
N PRO A 94 -16.80 32.30 0.76
CA PRO A 94 -16.18 33.55 1.19
C PRO A 94 -15.05 34.05 0.26
N PRO A 95 -14.86 35.37 0.08
CA PRO A 95 -13.89 35.93 -0.87
C PRO A 95 -12.42 35.64 -0.49
N GLU A 96 -12.13 35.42 0.78
CA GLU A 96 -10.80 35.02 1.26
C GLU A 96 -10.44 33.57 0.90
N GLY A 97 -11.44 32.73 0.65
CA GLY A 97 -11.34 31.29 0.46
C GLY A 97 -11.84 30.49 1.67
N VAL A 98 -11.96 29.18 1.51
CA VAL A 98 -12.42 28.27 2.57
C VAL A 98 -11.24 27.85 3.43
N ASP A 99 -11.30 28.11 4.74
CA ASP A 99 -10.27 27.65 5.68
C ASP A 99 -10.30 26.13 5.83
N VAL A 100 -9.13 25.50 5.70
CA VAL A 100 -8.94 24.06 5.88
C VAL A 100 -7.71 23.77 6.72
N SER A 101 -7.78 22.70 7.50
CA SER A 101 -6.68 22.20 8.33
C SER A 101 -6.00 20.99 7.70
N ILE A 102 -4.69 20.84 7.92
CA ILE A 102 -3.92 19.66 7.53
C ILE A 102 -4.47 18.36 8.16
N ALA A 103 -5.15 18.48 9.30
CA ALA A 103 -5.80 17.36 9.98
C ALA A 103 -7.06 16.87 9.25
N ASP A 104 -7.68 17.73 8.45
CA ASP A 104 -8.92 17.47 7.72
C ASP A 104 -8.65 17.21 6.21
N LEU A 105 -7.40 16.90 5.88
CA LEU A 105 -7.00 16.45 4.54
C LEU A 105 -6.90 14.93 4.51
N PHE A 106 -7.54 14.33 3.51
CA PHE A 106 -7.69 12.89 3.42
C PHE A 106 -7.32 12.35 2.04
N LEU A 107 -7.03 11.06 1.99
CA LEU A 107 -7.07 10.23 0.81
C LEU A 107 -8.21 9.20 0.95
N ARG A 108 -8.87 8.86 -0.15
CA ARG A 108 -9.82 7.74 -0.18
C ARG A 108 -9.09 6.42 0.00
N SER A 109 -9.68 5.49 0.78
CA SER A 109 -9.09 4.17 1.01
C SER A 109 -8.82 3.42 -0.30
N LYS A 110 -9.73 3.50 -1.27
CA LYS A 110 -9.54 2.86 -2.60
C LYS A 110 -8.30 3.38 -3.33
N GLN A 111 -7.99 4.66 -3.20
CA GLN A 111 -6.80 5.26 -3.80
C GLN A 111 -5.53 4.84 -3.05
N VAL A 112 -5.57 4.85 -1.72
CA VAL A 112 -4.45 4.38 -0.87
C VAL A 112 -4.09 2.95 -1.25
N MET A 113 -5.07 2.03 -1.27
CA MET A 113 -4.85 0.62 -1.63
C MET A 113 -4.29 0.47 -3.06
N LYS A 114 -4.87 1.17 -4.05
CA LYS A 114 -4.37 1.13 -5.43
C LYS A 114 -2.93 1.66 -5.55
N PHE A 115 -2.60 2.70 -4.80
CA PHE A 115 -1.25 3.28 -4.80
C PHE A 115 -0.26 2.32 -4.13
N GLU A 116 -0.65 1.72 -3.01
CA GLU A 116 0.13 0.69 -2.31
C GLU A 116 0.42 -0.52 -3.20
N ASP A 117 -0.61 -1.04 -3.88
CA ASP A 117 -0.47 -2.17 -4.81
C ASP A 117 0.43 -1.82 -6.00
N LYS A 118 0.24 -0.62 -6.58
CA LYS A 118 1.02 -0.16 -7.74
C LYS A 118 2.51 0.04 -7.41
N HIS A 119 2.82 0.43 -6.18
CA HIS A 119 4.17 0.81 -5.77
C HIS A 119 4.81 -0.15 -4.75
N ASP A 120 4.17 -1.28 -4.45
CA ASP A 120 4.63 -2.34 -3.54
C ASP A 120 4.99 -1.81 -2.12
N LEU A 121 4.29 -0.76 -1.65
CA LEU A 121 4.68 0.03 -0.46
C LEU A 121 4.47 -0.69 0.87
N LEU A 122 3.51 -1.61 0.91
CA LEU A 122 3.18 -2.39 2.11
C LEU A 122 3.75 -3.79 2.10
N ARG A 123 4.66 -4.06 1.16
CA ARG A 123 5.58 -5.14 1.33
C ARG A 123 6.49 -4.77 2.50
N ARG A 124 6.01 -5.08 3.71
CA ARG A 124 6.87 -5.44 4.84
C ARG A 124 7.98 -6.29 4.25
N VAL A 125 9.19 -6.19 4.79
CA VAL A 125 10.17 -7.26 4.62
C VAL A 125 9.46 -8.58 4.98
N SER A 126 9.04 -9.29 3.95
CA SER A 126 8.31 -10.54 3.93
C SER A 126 8.26 -10.93 2.46
N GLY A 127 8.58 -12.17 2.17
CA GLY A 127 8.64 -12.69 0.82
C GLY A 127 7.39 -12.37 0.01
N GLY A 128 7.61 -11.98 -1.25
CA GLY A 128 6.73 -12.18 -2.42
C GLY A 128 5.26 -11.73 -2.37
N THR A 129 4.96 -10.81 -3.29
CA THR A 129 3.66 -10.42 -3.84
C THR A 129 2.68 -11.56 -4.18
N GLY A 130 1.41 -11.32 -3.86
CA GLY A 130 0.25 -12.07 -4.33
C GLY A 130 -0.92 -11.88 -3.37
N SER A 131 -2.16 -12.01 -3.84
CA SER A 131 -3.29 -12.42 -3.00
C SER A 131 -2.76 -13.29 -1.86
N ALA A 132 -3.10 -12.99 -0.59
CA ALA A 132 -2.76 -13.85 0.54
C ALA A 132 -2.93 -15.29 0.05
N SER A 133 -1.80 -15.99 -0.13
CA SER A 133 -1.84 -17.25 -0.86
C SER A 133 -2.77 -18.16 -0.06
N PRO A 134 -3.68 -18.92 -0.69
CA PRO A 134 -4.49 -19.88 0.05
C PRO A 134 -3.60 -20.91 0.78
N TYR A 135 -2.35 -21.03 0.35
CA TYR A 135 -1.36 -21.93 0.91
C TYR A 135 -0.54 -21.26 2.01
N ASP A 136 -0.33 -21.99 3.10
CA ASP A 136 0.53 -21.60 4.21
C ASP A 136 2.02 -21.73 3.85
N TRP A 137 2.53 -20.84 2.99
CA TRP A 137 3.94 -20.82 2.60
C TRP A 137 4.87 -20.49 3.77
N ASP A 138 4.40 -19.73 4.77
CA ASP A 138 5.20 -19.35 5.94
C ASP A 138 5.39 -20.54 6.89
N GLY A 139 4.31 -21.26 7.20
CA GLY A 139 4.36 -22.51 7.95
C GLY A 139 5.21 -23.56 7.25
N MET A 140 5.05 -23.69 5.92
CA MET A 140 5.87 -24.57 5.11
C MET A 140 7.37 -24.21 5.21
N THR A 141 7.72 -22.93 5.03
CA THR A 141 9.13 -22.47 5.06
C THR A 141 9.78 -22.76 6.41
N LYS A 142 9.04 -22.54 7.51
CA LYS A 142 9.52 -22.85 8.86
C LYS A 142 9.75 -24.35 9.05
N ALA A 143 8.80 -25.19 8.62
CA ALA A 143 8.95 -26.64 8.72
C ALA A 143 10.11 -27.15 7.85
N PHE A 144 10.29 -26.58 6.67
CA PHE A 144 11.38 -26.94 5.76
C PHE A 144 12.76 -26.55 6.31
N LEU A 145 12.88 -25.41 7.00
CA LEU A 145 14.11 -25.05 7.73
C LEU A 145 14.45 -26.07 8.83
N VAL A 146 13.45 -26.51 9.60
CA VAL A 146 13.64 -27.57 10.61
C VAL A 146 14.06 -28.89 9.93
N ARG A 147 13.45 -29.24 8.80
CA ARG A 147 13.86 -30.42 8.00
C ARG A 147 15.32 -30.32 7.60
N ILE A 148 15.76 -29.19 7.04
CA ILE A 148 17.16 -29.00 6.63
C ILE A 148 18.10 -29.15 7.83
N HIS A 149 17.74 -28.60 8.98
CA HIS A 149 18.55 -28.73 10.19
C HIS A 149 18.71 -30.20 10.63
N VAL A 150 17.66 -31.01 10.51
CA VAL A 150 17.66 -32.41 10.98
C VAL A 150 18.22 -33.39 9.95
N ARG A 151 17.94 -33.19 8.66
CA ARG A 151 18.23 -34.14 7.58
C ARG A 151 19.25 -33.62 6.56
N GLY A 152 19.76 -32.41 6.74
CA GLY A 152 20.61 -31.73 5.77
C GLY A 152 19.82 -31.16 4.58
N ILE A 153 20.53 -30.54 3.65
CA ILE A 153 19.97 -30.04 2.39
C ILE A 153 19.57 -31.24 1.50
N PRO A 154 18.40 -31.24 0.83
CA PRO A 154 18.02 -32.30 -0.10
C PRO A 154 19.07 -32.53 -1.19
N ALA A 155 19.27 -33.78 -1.61
CA ALA A 155 20.28 -34.11 -2.62
C ALA A 155 19.89 -33.66 -4.02
N THR A 156 18.59 -33.49 -4.29
CA THR A 156 18.06 -33.01 -5.56
C THR A 156 16.89 -32.06 -5.39
N LYS A 157 16.67 -31.22 -6.40
CA LYS A 157 15.49 -30.36 -6.47
C LYS A 157 14.18 -31.14 -6.44
N ALA A 158 14.18 -32.35 -6.99
CA ALA A 158 13.00 -33.23 -6.99
C ALA A 158 12.67 -33.70 -5.56
N GLU A 159 13.69 -34.05 -4.77
CA GLU A 159 13.53 -34.40 -3.36
C GLU A 159 13.00 -33.22 -2.53
N MET A 160 13.55 -32.00 -2.77
CA MET A 160 13.05 -30.77 -2.15
C MET A 160 11.56 -30.52 -2.45
N ILE A 161 11.15 -30.70 -3.71
CA ILE A 161 9.75 -30.53 -4.12
C ILE A 161 8.86 -31.59 -3.46
N GLY A 162 9.32 -32.84 -3.38
CA GLY A 162 8.61 -33.94 -2.73
C GLY A 162 8.37 -33.68 -1.24
N ASP A 163 9.40 -33.26 -0.50
CA ASP A 163 9.26 -32.93 0.94
C ASP A 163 8.23 -31.83 1.19
N ILE A 164 8.18 -30.81 0.31
CA ILE A 164 7.24 -29.70 0.40
C ILE A 164 5.82 -30.17 0.06
N GLN A 165 5.67 -31.05 -0.93
CA GLN A 165 4.37 -31.67 -1.27
C GLN A 165 3.84 -32.50 -0.10
N ASP A 166 4.67 -33.38 0.48
CA ASP A 166 4.30 -34.21 1.62
C ASP A 166 3.87 -33.36 2.82
N TRP A 167 4.56 -32.23 3.06
CA TRP A 167 4.18 -31.31 4.12
C TRP A 167 2.78 -30.71 3.88
N PHE A 168 2.48 -30.23 2.67
CA PHE A 168 1.14 -29.69 2.34
C PHE A 168 0.06 -30.78 2.41
N VAL A 169 0.35 -32.01 1.98
CA VAL A 169 -0.59 -33.14 2.12
C VAL A 169 -0.91 -33.41 3.59
N ALA A 170 0.08 -33.31 4.48
CA ALA A 170 -0.09 -33.57 5.91
C ALA A 170 -0.74 -32.41 6.69
N HIS A 171 -0.66 -31.16 6.20
CA HIS A 171 -1.06 -29.96 6.94
C HIS A 171 -2.20 -29.15 6.31
N SER A 172 -2.66 -29.51 5.09
CA SER A 172 -3.82 -28.91 4.45
C SER A 172 -5.10 -29.76 4.64
N ASN A 173 -6.28 -29.11 4.69
CA ASN A 173 -7.58 -29.78 4.80
C ASN A 173 -8.07 -30.42 3.46
N GLY A 174 -7.15 -30.95 2.64
CA GLY A 174 -7.44 -31.66 1.39
C GLY A 174 -7.62 -30.78 0.14
N ASP A 175 -8.26 -29.60 0.25
CA ASP A 175 -8.59 -28.76 -0.92
C ASP A 175 -7.57 -27.65 -1.24
N ASP A 176 -6.61 -27.38 -0.34
CA ASP A 176 -5.61 -26.31 -0.46
C ASP A 176 -4.18 -26.88 -0.61
N ILE A 177 -3.97 -27.72 -1.63
CA ILE A 177 -2.63 -28.25 -1.97
C ILE A 177 -2.12 -27.58 -3.26
N PRO A 178 -0.97 -26.87 -3.21
CA PRO A 178 -0.43 -26.24 -4.40
C PRO A 178 0.03 -27.26 -5.43
N SER A 179 -0.20 -26.97 -6.71
CA SER A 179 0.31 -27.80 -7.81
C SER A 179 1.85 -27.90 -7.78
N GLU A 180 2.42 -29.00 -8.29
CA GLU A 180 3.88 -29.17 -8.38
C GLU A 180 4.55 -28.00 -9.14
N ARG A 181 3.90 -27.49 -10.19
CA ARG A 181 4.38 -26.31 -10.94
C ARG A 181 4.46 -25.06 -10.06
N SER A 182 3.49 -24.86 -9.17
CA SER A 182 3.46 -23.74 -8.21
C SER A 182 4.59 -23.87 -7.19
N ILE A 183 4.78 -25.08 -6.65
CA ILE A 183 5.85 -25.39 -5.69
C ILE A 183 7.22 -25.16 -6.35
N ARG A 184 7.43 -25.74 -7.54
CA ARG A 184 8.68 -25.60 -8.31
C ARG A 184 9.05 -24.13 -8.50
N ARG A 185 8.11 -23.31 -8.97
CA ARG A 185 8.32 -21.87 -9.15
C ARG A 185 8.68 -21.16 -7.85
N HIS A 186 8.05 -21.54 -6.74
CA HIS A 186 8.30 -20.94 -5.43
C HIS A 186 9.71 -21.25 -4.90
N VAL A 187 10.23 -22.44 -5.21
CA VAL A 187 11.52 -22.91 -4.68
C VAL A 187 12.69 -22.76 -5.63
N ASP A 188 12.47 -22.28 -6.86
CA ASP A 188 13.50 -22.16 -7.90
C ASP A 188 14.72 -21.35 -7.43
N GLU A 189 14.49 -20.17 -6.84
CA GLU A 189 15.56 -19.31 -6.31
C GLU A 189 16.23 -19.91 -5.07
N LEU A 190 15.43 -20.51 -4.16
CA LEU A 190 15.94 -21.14 -2.94
C LEU A 190 16.85 -22.34 -3.27
N TRP A 191 16.45 -23.19 -4.22
CA TRP A 191 17.26 -24.31 -4.68
C TRP A 191 18.60 -23.86 -5.25
N LYS A 192 18.60 -22.75 -6.02
CA LYS A 192 19.82 -22.20 -6.59
C LYS A 192 20.81 -21.79 -5.49
N MET A 193 20.34 -21.05 -4.48
CA MET A 193 21.17 -20.64 -3.34
C MET A 193 21.69 -21.84 -2.53
N LEU A 194 20.85 -22.83 -2.27
CA LEU A 194 21.26 -24.05 -1.54
C LEU A 194 22.28 -24.88 -2.30
N SER A 195 22.15 -24.97 -3.63
CA SER A 195 23.10 -25.69 -4.48
C SER A 195 24.47 -24.99 -4.52
N GLU A 196 24.48 -23.65 -4.54
CA GLU A 196 25.72 -22.86 -4.46
C GLU A 196 26.44 -23.10 -3.12
N LEU A 197 25.70 -23.10 -2.00
CA LEU A 197 26.27 -23.41 -0.68
C LEU A 197 26.84 -24.84 -0.58
N GLN A 198 26.18 -25.84 -1.18
CA GLN A 198 26.69 -27.21 -1.22
C GLN A 198 27.96 -27.35 -2.07
N GLN A 199 28.17 -26.48 -3.06
CA GLN A 199 29.40 -26.48 -3.86
C GLN A 199 30.56 -25.88 -3.07
N ASP A 200 30.30 -24.84 -2.28
CA ASP A 200 31.32 -24.19 -1.45
C ASP A 200 31.77 -25.05 -0.24
N GLU A 201 30.90 -25.90 0.30
CA GLU A 201 31.27 -26.84 1.39
C GLU A 201 32.06 -28.07 0.93
N ASN A 202 32.10 -28.36 -0.38
CA ASN A 202 32.79 -29.52 -0.96
C ASN A 202 34.15 -29.16 -1.61
N VAL A 203 34.66 -27.93 -1.39
CA VAL A 203 35.99 -27.43 -1.81
C VAL A 203 36.88 -27.27 -0.58
#